data_AF-C0ERF9-F1
#
_entry.id   AF-C0ERF9-F1
#
_cell.length_a   1.000
_cell.length_b   1.000
_cell.length_c   1.000
_cell.angle_alpha   90.00
_cell.angle_beta   90.00
_cell.angle_gamma   90.00
#
_symmetry.space_group_name_H-M   'P 1'
#
loop_
_entity.id
_entity.type
_entity.pdbx_description
1 polymer ?
#
loop_
_entity_poly.entity_id
_entity_poly.type
_entity_poly.pdbx_seq_one_letter_code
_entity_poly.pdbx_strand_id
1 'polypeptide(L)'
;SASEPQSIPETDQSKSPQDINSNLKSTDFVPTLAEKPESKPIYDNVRQVKTFEYIAGCVEGGNSGCTCYSDQGTPLKEVTKTMCKDYVRNGLPFNPYKDKAQTTQSTQPQNQAKSNDNSQVLSLGGKSPQNLMYDGYVEAGEQFQQRGGTVGSN
;
A
#
# COMPACT_ATOMS: atom_id res chain seq x y z
N SER A 1 33.37 16.45 47.92
CA SER A 1 32.18 16.71 47.11
C SER A 1 31.53 15.41 46.74
N ALA A 2 30.35 15.15 47.31
CA ALA A 2 29.48 14.07 46.88
C ALA A 2 28.75 14.53 45.62
N SER A 3 28.70 13.67 44.60
CA SER A 3 27.86 13.86 43.42
C SER A 3 26.75 12.82 43.48
N GLU A 4 25.53 13.30 43.64
CA GLU A 4 24.28 12.54 43.62
C GLU A 4 24.14 11.72 42.31
N PRO A 5 23.62 10.48 42.38
CA PRO A 5 23.12 9.79 41.21
C PRO A 5 21.76 10.37 40.80
N GLN A 6 21.66 10.77 39.53
CA GLN A 6 20.43 11.22 38.90
C GLN A 6 19.40 10.09 38.88
N SER A 7 18.22 10.39 39.41
CA SER A 7 17.03 9.54 39.39
C SER A 7 16.49 9.40 37.96
N ILE A 8 16.52 8.19 37.45
CA ILE A 8 15.73 7.75 36.29
C ILE A 8 14.34 7.43 36.84
N PRO A 9 13.25 8.08 36.41
CA PRO A 9 11.93 7.55 36.74
C PRO A 9 11.68 6.31 35.86
N GLU A 10 11.90 5.12 36.44
CA GLU A 10 11.07 3.94 36.16
C GLU A 10 9.63 4.33 36.52
N THR A 11 8.59 4.20 35.70
CA THR A 11 8.04 2.93 35.22
C THR A 11 6.91 3.28 34.24
N ASP A 12 7.08 3.04 32.94
CA ASP A 12 5.94 2.99 32.01
C ASP A 12 5.40 1.55 32.04
N GLN A 13 4.67 1.26 33.12
CA GLN A 13 4.12 -0.07 33.34
C GLN A 13 2.95 -0.24 32.36
N SER A 14 3.22 -0.93 31.25
CA SER A 14 2.21 -1.48 30.34
C SER A 14 1.11 -2.16 31.16
N LYS A 15 0.01 -1.44 31.38
CA LYS A 15 -1.11 -1.87 32.22
C LYS A 15 -1.79 -3.04 31.50
N SER A 16 -1.76 -4.21 32.12
CA SER A 16 -2.33 -5.42 31.53
C SER A 16 -3.86 -5.28 31.36
N PRO A 17 -4.47 -5.92 30.34
CA PRO A 17 -5.88 -5.69 29.99
C PRO A 17 -6.92 -5.94 31.07
N GLN A 18 -6.55 -6.68 32.11
CA GLN A 18 -7.43 -7.06 33.21
C GLN A 18 -7.59 -5.97 34.28
N ASP A 19 -6.70 -4.98 34.35
CA ASP A 19 -6.68 -3.98 35.43
C ASP A 19 -7.60 -2.76 35.17
N ILE A 20 -8.01 -2.55 33.92
CA ILE A 20 -8.71 -1.30 33.52
C ILE A 20 -10.19 -1.34 33.88
N ASN A 21 -10.80 -2.53 33.91
CA ASN A 21 -12.23 -2.68 34.21
C ASN A 21 -12.58 -2.50 35.69
N SER A 22 -11.61 -2.57 36.58
CA SER A 22 -11.85 -2.55 38.04
C SER A 22 -11.56 -1.19 38.70
N ASN A 23 -10.86 -0.26 38.02
CA ASN A 23 -10.49 1.05 38.56
C ASN A 23 -10.35 2.10 37.43
N LEU A 24 -11.45 2.44 36.76
CA LEU A 24 -11.49 3.53 35.78
C LEU A 24 -11.34 4.88 36.49
N LYS A 25 -10.37 5.69 36.06
CA LYS A 25 -10.18 7.08 36.51
C LYS A 25 -10.70 8.05 35.45
N SER A 26 -11.09 9.26 35.87
CA SER A 26 -11.51 10.31 34.93
C SER A 26 -10.45 10.62 33.88
N THR A 27 -9.16 10.47 34.22
CA THR A 27 -8.03 10.64 33.30
C THR A 27 -8.00 9.64 32.15
N ASP A 28 -8.59 8.45 32.30
CA ASP A 28 -8.59 7.39 31.27
C ASP A 28 -9.49 7.75 30.08
N PHE A 29 -10.34 8.77 30.24
CA PHE A 29 -11.24 9.31 29.21
C PHE A 29 -10.68 10.53 28.48
N VAL A 30 -9.50 11.01 28.89
CA VAL A 30 -8.82 12.17 28.29
C VAL A 30 -7.85 11.68 27.19
N PRO A 31 -7.94 12.20 25.96
CA PRO A 31 -7.00 11.85 24.89
C PRO A 31 -5.56 12.24 25.24
N THR A 32 -4.60 11.37 24.98
CA THR A 32 -3.16 11.67 25.13
C THR A 32 -2.65 12.58 24.00
N LEU A 33 -3.19 12.38 22.79
CA LEU A 33 -2.97 13.25 21.65
C LEU A 33 -4.20 14.15 21.49
N ALA A 34 -3.98 15.46 21.57
CA ALA A 34 -5.00 16.45 21.27
C ALA A 34 -5.58 16.16 19.87
N GLU A 35 -6.91 16.32 19.72
CA GLU A 35 -7.66 16.06 18.48
C GLU A 35 -7.81 14.59 18.05
N LYS A 36 -7.20 13.64 18.77
CA LYS A 36 -7.29 12.21 18.46
C LYS A 36 -8.05 11.46 19.56
N PRO A 37 -9.40 11.37 19.51
CA PRO A 37 -10.19 10.68 20.53
C PRO A 37 -9.84 9.19 20.66
N GLU A 38 -9.25 8.59 19.64
CA GLU A 38 -8.72 7.22 19.68
C GLU A 38 -7.52 7.06 20.63
N SER A 39 -6.85 8.15 21.02
CA SER A 39 -5.67 8.14 21.89
C SER A 39 -5.99 8.08 23.39
N LYS A 40 -7.25 7.84 23.76
CA LYS A 40 -7.65 7.68 25.17
C LYS A 40 -7.13 6.35 25.74
N PRO A 41 -6.55 6.36 26.95
CA PRO A 41 -6.02 5.15 27.58
C PRO A 41 -7.04 4.02 27.73
N ILE A 42 -8.33 4.33 27.87
CA ILE A 42 -9.41 3.33 27.94
C ILE A 42 -9.46 2.39 26.72
N TYR A 43 -8.92 2.82 25.57
CA TYR A 43 -8.90 2.02 24.34
C TYR A 43 -7.60 1.23 24.14
N ASP A 44 -6.61 1.33 25.03
CA ASP A 44 -5.29 0.73 24.82
C ASP A 44 -5.33 -0.79 24.65
N ASN A 45 -6.27 -1.47 25.31
CA ASN A 45 -6.45 -2.92 25.19
C ASN A 45 -6.97 -3.38 23.82
N VAL A 46 -7.76 -2.54 23.16
CA VAL A 46 -8.39 -2.88 21.87
C VAL A 46 -7.63 -2.27 20.70
N ARG A 47 -6.82 -1.24 20.95
CA ARG A 47 -5.96 -0.63 19.94
C ARG A 47 -4.70 -1.47 19.78
N GLN A 48 -4.66 -2.20 18.68
CA GLN A 48 -3.47 -2.92 18.24
C GLN A 48 -2.79 -2.15 17.12
N VAL A 49 -1.45 -2.06 17.17
CA VAL A 49 -0.66 -1.58 16.03
C VAL A 49 -0.85 -2.57 14.88
N LYS A 50 -1.57 -2.16 13.84
CA LYS A 50 -1.76 -2.97 12.62
C LYS A 50 -0.66 -2.77 11.59
N THR A 51 -0.11 -1.55 11.54
CA THR A 51 0.96 -1.17 10.64
C THR A 51 1.77 -0.03 11.26
N PHE A 52 2.96 0.23 10.73
CA PHE A 52 3.84 1.30 11.15
C PHE A 52 4.40 2.03 9.93
N GLU A 53 4.99 3.19 10.15
CA GLU A 53 5.56 4.01 9.08
C GLU A 53 6.89 3.39 8.61
N TYR A 54 6.91 2.95 7.36
CA TYR A 54 8.12 2.48 6.69
C TYR A 54 8.25 3.15 5.32
N ILE A 55 9.46 3.14 4.78
CA ILE A 55 9.74 3.77 3.49
C ILE A 55 9.14 2.91 2.37
N ALA A 56 8.10 3.41 1.73
CA ALA A 56 7.45 2.75 0.59
C ALA A 56 8.16 3.05 -0.74
N GLY A 57 8.65 4.28 -0.88
CA GLY A 57 9.28 4.79 -2.10
C GLY A 57 9.95 6.12 -1.88
N CYS A 58 10.97 6.41 -2.70
CA CYS A 58 11.65 7.70 -2.74
C CYS A 58 11.65 8.23 -4.17
N VAL A 59 11.51 9.55 -4.32
CA VAL A 59 11.47 10.22 -5.63
C VAL A 59 12.45 11.39 -5.62
N GLU A 60 13.35 11.43 -6.61
CA GLU A 60 14.26 12.54 -6.86
C GLU A 60 13.68 13.43 -7.97
N GLY A 61 13.14 14.60 -7.59
CA GLY A 61 12.45 15.53 -8.49
C GLY A 61 13.32 16.69 -8.98
N GLY A 62 14.60 16.44 -9.30
CA GLY A 62 15.51 17.47 -9.81
C GLY A 62 15.59 18.70 -8.90
N ASN A 63 14.91 19.78 -9.29
CA ASN A 63 14.85 21.04 -8.53
C ASN A 63 14.02 20.95 -7.23
N SER A 64 13.06 20.02 -7.11
CA SER A 64 12.25 19.84 -5.90
C SER A 64 12.96 19.02 -4.80
N GLY A 65 14.14 18.48 -5.10
CA GLY A 65 14.92 17.66 -4.19
C GLY A 65 14.48 16.20 -4.17
N CYS A 66 14.88 15.46 -3.13
CA CYS A 66 14.54 14.06 -2.95
C CYS A 66 13.65 13.90 -1.72
N THR A 67 12.50 13.25 -1.88
CA THR A 67 11.54 12.98 -0.80
C THR A 67 11.13 11.52 -0.80
N CYS A 68 11.15 10.92 0.39
CA CYS A 68 10.64 9.57 0.62
C CYS A 68 9.25 9.61 1.26
N TYR A 69 8.43 8.61 0.94
CA TYR A 69 7.05 8.54 1.37
C TYR A 69 6.76 7.21 2.05
N SER A 70 5.83 7.22 3.00
CA SER A 70 5.21 6.02 3.54
C SER A 70 4.21 5.40 2.55
N ASP A 71 3.70 4.20 2.85
CA ASP A 71 2.66 3.54 2.05
C ASP A 71 1.40 4.41 1.89
N GLN A 72 1.14 5.28 2.86
CA GLN A 72 -0.01 6.19 2.86
C GLN A 72 0.31 7.54 2.20
N GLY A 73 1.46 7.66 1.50
CA GLY A 73 1.87 8.88 0.81
C GLY A 73 2.31 10.03 1.72
N THR A 74 2.57 9.76 3.01
CA THR A 74 3.04 10.79 3.94
C THR A 74 4.54 10.99 3.78
N PRO A 75 5.05 12.23 3.66
CA PRO A 75 6.49 12.48 3.52
C PRO A 75 7.22 12.13 4.81
N LEU A 76 8.22 11.26 4.71
CA LEU A 76 9.07 10.81 5.82
C LEU A 76 10.22 11.80 6.01
N LYS A 77 10.08 12.70 6.98
CA LYS A 77 11.05 13.79 7.25
C LYS A 77 12.33 13.27 7.93
N GLU A 78 12.25 12.08 8.50
CA GLU A 78 13.32 11.36 9.18
C GLU A 78 14.36 10.85 8.17
N VAL A 79 13.97 10.68 6.89
CA VAL A 79 14.88 10.28 5.82
C VAL A 79 15.60 11.51 5.29
N THR A 80 16.91 11.57 5.50
CA THR A 80 17.72 12.69 5.00
C THR A 80 17.77 12.70 3.47
N LYS A 81 18.02 13.87 2.89
CA LYS A 81 18.14 14.02 1.42
C LYS A 81 19.21 13.11 0.82
N THR A 82 20.31 12.88 1.54
CA THR A 82 21.39 11.98 1.11
C THR A 82 20.89 10.53 1.05
N MET A 83 20.27 10.05 2.13
CA MET A 83 19.69 8.70 2.17
C MET A 83 18.62 8.51 1.09
N CYS A 84 17.77 9.51 0.87
CA CYS A 84 16.77 9.49 -0.19
C CYS A 84 17.42 9.28 -1.57
N LYS A 85 18.48 10.03 -1.88
CA LYS A 85 19.21 9.88 -3.15
C LYS A 85 19.82 8.49 -3.27
N ASP A 86 20.41 7.98 -2.21
CA ASP A 86 20.98 6.63 -2.20
C ASP A 86 19.90 5.57 -2.45
N TYR A 87 18.72 5.71 -1.86
CA TYR A 87 17.59 4.81 -2.09
C TYR A 87 17.02 4.91 -3.50
N VAL A 88 16.99 6.11 -4.10
CA VAL A 88 16.58 6.26 -5.50
C VAL A 88 17.57 5.59 -6.45
N ARG A 89 18.87 5.66 -6.16
CA ARG A 89 19.93 5.09 -7.03
C ARG A 89 20.14 3.60 -6.85
N ASN A 90 20.12 3.13 -5.60
CA ASN A 90 20.50 1.77 -5.23
C ASN A 90 19.29 0.89 -4.85
N GLY A 91 18.10 1.49 -4.77
CA GLY A 91 16.89 0.83 -4.29
C GLY A 91 16.72 0.96 -2.77
N LEU A 92 15.51 0.67 -2.32
CA LEU A 92 15.17 0.63 -0.89
C LEU A 92 15.76 -0.61 -0.21
N PRO A 93 16.12 -0.51 1.08
CA PRO A 93 16.53 -1.67 1.86
C PRO A 93 15.39 -2.70 1.92
N PHE A 94 15.75 -3.96 2.10
CA PHE A 94 14.78 -5.05 2.26
C PHE A 94 13.84 -4.75 3.43
N ASN A 95 12.52 -4.75 3.17
CA ASN A 95 11.50 -4.63 4.20
C ASN A 95 11.10 -6.05 4.68
N PRO A 96 11.51 -6.49 5.88
CA PRO A 96 11.18 -7.83 6.37
C PRO A 96 9.70 -8.01 6.74
N TYR A 97 8.95 -6.91 6.80
CA TYR A 97 7.52 -6.90 7.14
C TYR A 97 6.63 -6.81 5.90
N LYS A 98 7.20 -6.72 4.68
CA LYS A 98 6.42 -6.84 3.45
C LYS A 98 6.15 -8.32 3.17
N ASP A 99 4.88 -8.69 3.24
CA ASP A 99 4.44 -10.03 2.82
C ASP A 99 4.76 -10.25 1.33
N LYS A 100 5.30 -11.42 1.00
CA LYS A 100 5.58 -11.82 -0.40
C LYS A 100 4.31 -11.98 -1.26
N ALA A 101 3.12 -11.85 -0.67
CA ALA A 101 1.85 -12.28 -1.26
C ALA A 101 1.06 -11.17 -1.97
N GLN A 102 1.41 -9.89 -1.85
CA GLN A 102 0.60 -8.79 -2.40
C GLN A 102 1.06 -8.34 -3.80
N THR A 103 1.38 -9.29 -4.68
CA THR A 103 1.57 -9.03 -6.13
C THR A 103 0.63 -9.83 -7.02
N THR A 104 -0.36 -10.54 -6.46
CA THR A 104 -1.30 -11.35 -7.27
C THR A 104 -2.75 -11.07 -6.88
N GLN A 105 -3.24 -9.87 -7.19
CA GLN A 105 -4.67 -9.65 -7.44
C GLN A 105 -4.88 -8.41 -8.28
N SER A 106 -4.17 -8.32 -9.41
CA SER A 106 -4.86 -7.83 -10.60
C SER A 106 -5.99 -8.81 -10.86
N THR A 107 -7.22 -8.37 -10.63
CA THR A 107 -8.44 -9.00 -11.11
C THR A 107 -8.32 -9.20 -12.63
N GLN A 108 -7.73 -10.33 -13.04
CA GLN A 108 -8.07 -10.90 -14.33
C GLN A 108 -9.56 -11.26 -14.24
N PRO A 109 -10.41 -10.84 -15.19
CA PRO A 109 -11.74 -11.37 -15.27
C PRO A 109 -11.63 -12.89 -15.43
N GLN A 110 -12.10 -13.63 -14.43
CA GLN A 110 -12.26 -15.08 -14.53
C GLN A 110 -13.35 -15.36 -15.56
N ASN A 111 -12.99 -15.43 -16.84
CA ASN A 111 -13.75 -16.22 -17.78
C ASN A 111 -13.57 -17.68 -17.37
N GLN A 112 -14.55 -18.20 -16.64
CA GLN A 112 -14.61 -19.59 -16.22
C GLN A 112 -14.80 -20.48 -17.45
N ALA A 113 -13.70 -20.85 -18.10
CA ALA A 113 -13.69 -22.02 -18.98
C ALA A 113 -13.66 -23.26 -18.09
N LYS A 114 -14.79 -23.98 -18.08
CA LYS A 114 -14.98 -25.28 -17.44
C LYS A 114 -13.81 -26.21 -17.80
N SER A 115 -13.00 -26.57 -16.80
CA SER A 115 -11.92 -27.54 -16.95
C SER A 115 -12.52 -28.89 -17.34
N ASN A 116 -12.07 -29.44 -18.47
CA ASN A 116 -12.09 -30.87 -18.68
C ASN A 116 -10.64 -31.32 -18.83
N ASP A 117 -10.35 -32.41 -18.15
CA ASP A 117 -9.06 -33.02 -17.91
C ASP A 117 -8.27 -33.27 -19.21
N ASN A 118 -7.25 -32.46 -19.49
CA ASN A 118 -6.01 -32.85 -20.18
C ASN A 118 -5.07 -31.65 -20.33
N SER A 119 -3.79 -31.86 -20.01
CA SER A 119 -2.69 -30.92 -20.23
C SER A 119 -2.65 -30.45 -21.68
N GLN A 120 -3.13 -29.23 -21.96
CA GLN A 120 -2.98 -28.61 -23.27
C GLN A 120 -1.93 -27.49 -23.21
N VAL A 121 -0.82 -27.73 -23.91
CA VAL A 121 0.19 -26.71 -24.18
C VAL A 121 -0.45 -25.67 -25.09
N LEU A 122 -0.65 -24.45 -24.58
CA LEU A 122 -1.26 -23.37 -25.35
C LEU A 122 -0.24 -22.80 -26.33
N SER A 123 -0.16 -23.41 -27.51
CA SER A 123 0.66 -22.88 -28.61
C SER A 123 -0.03 -21.63 -29.16
N LEU A 124 0.64 -20.48 -29.12
CA LEU A 124 0.18 -19.26 -29.80
C LEU A 124 0.23 -19.49 -31.32
N GLY A 125 -0.78 -20.15 -31.86
CA GLY A 125 -1.04 -20.13 -33.31
C GLY A 125 -1.32 -18.69 -33.71
N GLY A 126 -0.61 -18.20 -34.73
CA GLY A 126 -0.52 -16.80 -35.17
C GLY A 126 -1.83 -16.17 -35.68
N LYS A 127 -2.91 -16.30 -34.93
CA LYS A 127 -4.15 -15.57 -35.12
C LYS A 127 -3.99 -14.24 -34.41
N SER A 128 -4.27 -13.16 -35.15
CA SER A 128 -4.22 -11.79 -34.64
C SER A 128 -5.06 -11.67 -33.36
N PRO A 129 -4.61 -10.87 -32.37
CA PRO A 129 -5.36 -10.65 -31.14
C PRO A 129 -6.80 -10.21 -31.43
N GLN A 130 -7.74 -10.65 -30.60
CA GLN A 130 -9.11 -10.12 -30.62
C GLN A 130 -9.05 -8.62 -30.34
N ASN A 131 -9.62 -7.82 -31.24
CA ASN A 131 -9.67 -6.37 -31.08
C ASN A 131 -10.61 -6.01 -29.92
N LEU A 132 -10.13 -5.20 -28.98
CA LEU A 132 -10.84 -4.72 -27.79
C LEU A 132 -11.89 -3.61 -28.07
N MET A 133 -12.39 -3.50 -29.30
CA MET A 133 -13.37 -2.46 -29.63
C MET A 133 -14.79 -2.90 -29.26
N TYR A 134 -15.52 -1.96 -28.64
CA TYR A 134 -16.90 -2.11 -28.17
C TYR A 134 -17.83 -2.57 -29.30
N ASP A 135 -18.77 -3.47 -29.00
CA ASP A 135 -19.64 -4.21 -29.94
C ASP A 135 -20.40 -3.36 -30.99
N GLY A 136 -20.43 -2.03 -30.86
CA GLY A 136 -21.02 -1.11 -31.84
C GLY A 136 -20.12 -0.74 -33.04
N TYR A 137 -18.85 -1.16 -33.06
CA TYR A 137 -17.91 -0.79 -34.15
C TYR A 137 -18.15 -1.58 -35.45
N VAL A 138 -18.75 -2.78 -35.35
CA VAL A 138 -18.99 -3.66 -36.50
C VAL A 138 -20.07 -3.07 -37.41
N GLU A 139 -21.15 -2.50 -36.86
CA GLU A 139 -22.20 -1.83 -37.66
C GLU A 139 -21.70 -0.55 -38.36
N ALA A 140 -20.79 0.21 -37.73
CA ALA A 140 -20.22 1.41 -38.33
C ALA A 140 -19.26 1.09 -39.48
N GLY A 141 -18.57 -0.06 -39.43
CA GLY A 141 -17.70 -0.55 -40.49
C GLY A 141 -18.45 -0.86 -41.79
N GLU A 142 -19.61 -1.52 -41.68
CA GLU A 142 -20.46 -1.82 -42.84
C GLU A 142 -21.01 -0.55 -43.48
N GLN A 143 -21.46 0.42 -42.68
CA GLN A 143 -21.93 1.72 -43.19
C GLN A 143 -20.79 2.53 -43.85
N PHE A 144 -19.57 2.42 -43.35
CA PHE A 144 -18.39 3.09 -43.91
C PHE A 144 -17.98 2.48 -45.26
N GLN A 145 -18.04 1.15 -45.40
CA GLN A 145 -17.83 0.45 -46.67
C GLN A 145 -18.92 0.79 -47.70
N GLN A 146 -20.18 0.86 -47.27
CA GLN A 146 -21.30 1.25 -48.15
C GLN A 146 -21.18 2.68 -48.69
N ARG A 147 -20.46 3.56 -47.98
CA ARG A 147 -20.16 4.94 -48.41
C ARG A 147 -18.86 5.06 -49.21
N GLY A 148 -18.27 3.95 -49.63
CA GLY A 148 -17.06 3.91 -50.46
C GLY A 148 -15.75 4.09 -49.67
N GLY A 149 -15.79 4.03 -48.34
CA GLY A 149 -14.59 4.03 -47.51
C GLY A 149 -13.95 2.64 -47.47
N THR A 150 -12.68 2.53 -47.84
CA THR A 150 -11.91 1.29 -47.70
C THR A 150 -11.29 1.24 -46.31
N VAL A 151 -11.73 0.30 -45.48
CA VAL A 151 -10.96 -0.14 -44.31
C VAL A 151 -9.94 -1.15 -44.81
N GLY A 152 -8.66 -0.92 -44.52
CA GLY A 152 -7.56 -1.73 -45.03
C GLY A 152 -7.77 -3.21 -44.73
N SER A 153 -7.87 -4.00 -45.79
CA SER A 153 -7.90 -5.46 -45.71
C SER A 153 -6.49 -5.95 -45.36
N ASN A 154 -6.37 -6.85 -44.40
CA ASN A 154 -5.18 -7.68 -44.22
C ASN A 154 -5.46 -9.05 -44.83
#